data_AF-A0A3D5KIT8-F1
#
_entry.id   AF-A0A3D5KIT8-F1
#
_cell.length_a   1.000
_cell.length_b   1.000
_cell.length_c   1.000
_cell.angle_alpha   90.00
_cell.angle_beta   90.00
_cell.angle_gamma   90.00
#
_symmetry.space_group_name_H-M   'P 1'
#
loop_
_entity.id
_entity.type
_entity.pdbx_description
1 polymer ?
#
loop_
_entity_poly.entity_id
_entity_poly.type
_entity_poly.pdbx_seq_one_letter_code
_entity_poly.pdbx_strand_id
1 'polypeptide(L)'
;LIYAHFPPEIKSAYHQLLSSYLRKGGIVIFEAFSKKHINYRLKNENVGGPKDVESLFSEEELKSDFANYEFSELTEQEIELNEGLYHNGQGSVMRMVARKK
;
A
#
# COMPACT_ATOMS: atom_id res chain seq x y z
N LEU A 1 3.35 6.98 -3.03
CA LEU A 1 1.98 6.45 -2.83
C LEU A 1 1.84 6.08 -1.36
N ILE A 2 1.40 7.02 -0.53
CA ILE A 2 1.39 6.84 0.94
C ILE A 2 -0.07 6.89 1.39
N TYR A 3 -0.59 5.79 1.93
CA TYR A 3 -1.99 5.54 2.29
C TYR A 3 -3.00 5.94 1.20
N ALA A 4 -2.58 5.79 -0.07
CA ALA A 4 -3.40 6.09 -1.25
C ALA A 4 -4.32 4.91 -1.59
N HIS A 5 -5.40 4.76 -0.83
CA HIS A 5 -6.42 3.74 -1.07
C HIS A 5 -7.39 4.20 -2.16
N PHE A 6 -7.54 3.39 -3.21
CA PHE A 6 -8.49 3.60 -4.30
C PHE A 6 -9.53 2.49 -4.31
N PRO A 7 -10.73 2.73 -4.88
CA PRO A 7 -11.67 1.66 -5.16
C PRO A 7 -11.00 0.48 -5.89
N PRO A 8 -11.36 -0.77 -5.55
CA PRO A 8 -10.69 -1.97 -6.08
C PRO A 8 -10.67 -2.04 -7.61
N GLU A 9 -11.70 -1.51 -8.27
CA GLU A 9 -11.86 -1.52 -9.72
C GLU A 9 -10.91 -0.55 -10.44
N ILE A 10 -10.35 0.44 -9.74
CA ILE A 10 -9.46 1.44 -10.35
C ILE A 10 -8.02 1.43 -9.81
N LYS A 11 -7.72 0.72 -8.70
CA LYS A 11 -6.39 0.74 -8.06
C LYS A 11 -5.24 0.46 -9.03
N SER A 12 -5.31 -0.65 -9.77
CA SER A 12 -4.28 -1.03 -10.73
C SER A 12 -4.18 -0.05 -11.90
N ALA A 13 -5.32 0.46 -12.39
CA ALA A 13 -5.34 1.44 -13.48
C ALA A 13 -4.64 2.76 -13.07
N TYR A 14 -4.84 3.21 -11.84
CA TYR A 14 -4.15 4.38 -11.30
C TYR A 14 -2.65 4.14 -11.11
N HIS A 15 -2.24 2.95 -10.64
CA HIS A 15 -0.82 2.59 -10.59
C HIS A 15 -0.17 2.65 -11.97
N GLN A 16 -0.82 2.12 -13.02
CA GLN A 16 -0.32 2.22 -14.40
C GLN A 16 -0.27 3.66 -14.91
N LEU A 17 -1.30 4.44 -14.64
CA LEU A 17 -1.35 5.85 -15.03
C LEU A 17 -0.21 6.66 -14.40
N LEU A 18 -0.03 6.53 -13.08
CA LEU A 18 1.04 7.24 -12.36
C LEU A 18 2.42 6.73 -12.78
N SER A 19 2.56 5.42 -13.00
CA SER A 19 3.77 4.82 -13.58
C SER A 19 4.09 5.42 -14.95
N SER A 20 3.10 5.76 -15.78
CA SER A 20 3.33 6.39 -17.09
C SER A 20 3.98 7.78 -17.00
N TYR A 21 3.71 8.53 -15.92
CA TYR A 21 4.31 9.84 -15.68
C TYR A 21 5.73 9.76 -15.09
N LEU A 22 6.11 8.60 -14.55
CA LEU A 22 7.44 8.38 -14.01
C LEU A 22 8.43 8.04 -15.13
N ARG A 23 9.55 8.78 -15.19
CA ARG A 23 10.63 8.50 -16.12
C ARG A 23 11.35 7.20 -15.77
N LYS A 24 11.98 6.56 -16.77
CA LYS A 24 12.91 5.43 -16.56
C LYS A 24 13.96 5.79 -15.52
N GLY A 25 14.24 4.87 -14.60
CA GLY A 25 15.13 5.07 -13.46
C GLY A 25 14.53 5.82 -12.28
N GLY A 26 13.30 6.33 -12.39
CA GLY A 26 12.57 6.96 -11.28
C GLY A 26 12.12 5.95 -10.23
N ILE A 27 11.84 6.43 -9.02
CA ILE A 27 11.53 5.60 -7.85
C ILE A 27 10.06 5.81 -7.44
N VAL A 28 9.37 4.71 -7.17
CA VAL A 28 8.10 4.69 -6.45
C VAL A 28 8.37 4.28 -5.01
N ILE A 29 8.01 5.16 -4.08
CA ILE A 29 7.91 4.84 -2.65
C ILE A 29 6.43 4.59 -2.36
N PHE A 30 6.13 3.45 -1.76
CA PHE A 30 4.77 3.02 -1.46
C PHE A 30 4.68 2.54 -0.02
N GLU A 31 3.64 2.98 0.67
CA GLU A 31 3.21 2.44 1.95
C GLU A 31 1.69 2.52 2.02
N ALA A 32 1.02 1.40 2.28
CA ALA A 32 -0.41 1.34 2.50
C ALA A 32 -0.77 0.08 3.28
N PHE A 33 -1.97 0.04 3.86
CA PHE A 33 -2.42 -1.11 4.64
C PHE A 33 -2.41 -2.41 3.83
N SER A 34 -1.84 -3.46 4.42
CA SER A 34 -1.87 -4.80 3.82
C SER A 34 -3.26 -5.43 3.99
N LYS A 35 -3.57 -6.46 3.21
CA LYS A 35 -4.82 -7.23 3.40
C LYS A 35 -4.98 -7.79 4.82
N LYS A 36 -3.88 -8.06 5.55
CA LYS A 36 -3.94 -8.52 6.95
C LYS A 36 -4.42 -7.44 7.91
N HIS A 37 -4.32 -6.15 7.53
CA HIS A 37 -4.77 -5.03 8.36
C HIS A 37 -6.24 -5.12 8.75
N ILE A 38 -7.07 -5.79 7.94
CA ILE A 38 -8.50 -5.97 8.27
C ILE A 38 -8.69 -6.59 9.66
N ASN A 39 -7.82 -7.52 10.05
CA ASN A 39 -7.88 -8.17 11.37
C ASN A 39 -7.47 -7.23 12.51
N TYR A 40 -6.58 -6.29 12.24
CA TYR A 40 -6.17 -5.26 13.20
C TYR A 40 -7.30 -4.26 13.40
N ARG A 41 -7.89 -3.78 12.31
CA ARG A 41 -9.03 -2.86 12.33
C ARG A 41 -10.25 -3.45 13.05
N LEU A 42 -10.53 -4.75 12.85
CA LEU A 42 -11.63 -5.44 13.56
C LEU A 42 -11.41 -5.50 15.08
N LYS A 43 -10.16 -5.53 15.55
CA LYS A 43 -9.82 -5.53 16.98
C LYS A 43 -9.83 -4.11 17.57
N ASN A 44 -9.40 -3.12 16.79
CA ASN A 44 -9.33 -1.72 17.20
C ASN A 44 -9.67 -0.80 16.02
N GLU A 45 -10.86 -0.22 16.01
CA GLU A 45 -11.26 0.67 14.92
C GLU A 45 -10.45 1.98 14.88
N ASN A 46 -9.80 2.37 15.98
CA ASN A 46 -9.00 3.60 16.04
C ASN A 46 -7.66 3.49 15.30
N VAL A 47 -7.25 2.29 14.86
CA VAL A 47 -6.05 2.13 14.02
C VAL A 47 -6.25 2.73 12.61
N GLY A 48 -7.52 2.91 12.21
CA GLY A 48 -7.90 3.48 10.92
C GLY A 48 -7.94 2.46 9.78
N GLY A 49 -7.83 2.98 8.55
CA GLY A 49 -7.82 2.18 7.32
C GLY A 49 -9.20 1.80 6.74
N PRO A 50 -9.24 1.39 5.45
CA PRO A 50 -10.47 0.91 4.79
C PRO A 50 -11.13 -0.26 5.52
N LYS A 51 -12.47 -0.35 5.40
CA LYS A 51 -13.25 -1.45 5.97
C LYS A 51 -13.34 -2.66 5.04
N ASP A 52 -13.06 -2.47 3.76
CA ASP A 52 -13.10 -3.51 2.74
C ASP A 52 -11.67 -3.97 2.41
N VAL A 53 -11.48 -5.30 2.37
CA VAL A 53 -10.18 -5.92 2.11
C VAL A 53 -9.69 -5.68 0.68
N GLU A 54 -10.60 -5.39 -0.24
CA GLU A 54 -10.30 -5.20 -1.65
C GLU A 54 -9.62 -3.84 -1.92
N SER A 55 -9.79 -2.85 -1.06
CA SER A 55 -9.04 -1.58 -1.11
C SER A 55 -7.65 -1.67 -0.45
N LEU A 56 -7.30 -2.83 0.12
CA LEU A 56 -5.98 -3.10 0.73
C LEU A 56 -5.08 -3.87 -0.24
N PHE A 57 -3.80 -4.01 0.11
CA PHE A 57 -2.78 -4.50 -0.81
C PHE A 57 -2.11 -5.80 -0.36
N SER A 58 -1.73 -6.63 -1.33
CA SER A 58 -0.82 -7.77 -1.14
C SER A 58 0.46 -7.64 -1.95
N GLU A 59 1.46 -8.45 -1.62
CA GLU A 59 2.73 -8.50 -2.35
C GLU A 59 2.52 -8.88 -3.83
N GLU A 60 1.60 -9.81 -4.10
CA GLU A 60 1.29 -10.29 -5.46
C GLU A 60 0.67 -9.18 -6.32
N GLU A 61 -0.25 -8.39 -5.74
CA GLU A 61 -0.87 -7.25 -6.43
C GLU A 61 0.18 -6.20 -6.78
N LEU A 62 1.07 -5.85 -5.85
CA LEU A 62 2.13 -4.88 -6.09
C LEU A 62 3.16 -5.37 -7.13
N LYS A 63 3.51 -6.66 -7.11
CA LYS A 63 4.36 -7.25 -8.16
C LYS A 63 3.72 -7.18 -9.54
N SER A 64 2.41 -7.41 -9.62
CA SER A 64 1.65 -7.31 -10.87
C SER A 64 1.61 -5.87 -11.38
N ASP A 65 1.23 -4.92 -10.53
CA ASP A 65 1.08 -3.51 -10.89
C ASP A 65 2.42 -2.86 -11.27
N PHE A 66 3.53 -3.29 -10.64
CA PHE A 66 4.87 -2.76 -10.88
C PHE A 66 5.79 -3.79 -11.57
N ALA A 67 5.25 -4.64 -12.46
CA ALA A 67 6.01 -5.71 -13.12
C ALA A 67 7.28 -5.25 -13.87
N ASN A 68 7.30 -4.01 -14.38
CA ASN A 68 8.48 -3.43 -15.06
C ASN A 68 9.40 -2.62 -14.12
N TYR A 69 9.41 -2.94 -12.83
CA TYR A 69 10.25 -2.30 -11.83
C TYR A 69 11.27 -3.29 -11.26
N GLU A 70 12.31 -2.73 -10.65
CA GLU A 70 13.26 -3.42 -9.78
C GLU A 70 12.95 -3.04 -8.34
N PHE A 71 12.64 -4.02 -7.50
CA PHE A 71 12.26 -3.79 -6.11
C PHE A 71 13.50 -3.83 -5.23
N SER A 72 13.86 -2.72 -4.60
CA SER A 72 14.86 -2.71 -3.53
C SER A 72 14.23 -3.07 -2.17
N GLU A 73 12.94 -2.81 -2.02
CA GLU A 73 12.14 -3.24 -0.89
C GLU A 73 10.73 -3.57 -1.37
N LEU A 74 10.19 -4.70 -0.90
CA LEU A 74 8.78 -5.06 -1.00
C LEU A 74 8.50 -6.04 0.14
N THR A 75 7.91 -5.55 1.22
CA THR A 75 7.69 -6.34 2.44
C THR A 75 6.35 -6.00 3.08
N GLU A 76 5.77 -6.99 3.75
CA GLU A 76 4.66 -6.78 4.67
C GLU A 76 5.21 -6.63 6.09
N GLN A 77 4.82 -5.57 6.81
CA GLN A 77 5.33 -5.25 8.13
C GLN A 77 4.19 -4.91 9.10
N GLU A 78 4.37 -5.28 10.37
CA GLU A 78 3.55 -4.77 11.46
C GLU A 78 4.17 -3.47 11.99
N ILE A 79 3.32 -2.48 12.25
CA ILE A 79 3.75 -1.15 12.70
C ILE A 79 2.85 -0.67 13.84
N GLU A 80 3.37 0.25 14.65
CA GLU A 80 2.56 0.99 15.63
C GLU A 80 2.24 2.37 15.05
N LEU A 81 0.95 2.71 14.96
CA LEU A 81 0.49 4.02 14.52
C LEU A 81 0.18 4.91 15.71
N ASN A 82 0.55 6.18 15.60
CA ASN A 82 0.23 7.23 16.57
C ASN A 82 0.11 8.57 15.82
N GLU A 83 -0.88 8.64 14.93
CA GLU A 83 -1.06 9.73 13.96
C GLU A 83 -2.44 10.38 14.11
N GLY A 84 -2.51 11.39 14.99
CA GLY A 84 -3.74 12.16 15.19
C GLY A 84 -4.82 11.38 15.94
N LEU A 85 -6.09 11.58 15.60
CA LEU A 85 -7.21 10.99 16.34
C LEU A 85 -7.61 9.60 15.84
N TYR A 86 -7.40 9.30 14.56
CA TYR A 86 -8.02 8.15 13.87
C TYR A 86 -7.02 7.08 13.37
N HIS A 87 -5.74 7.20 13.73
CA HIS A 87 -4.70 6.26 13.37
C HIS A 87 -3.80 5.97 14.58
N ASN A 88 -4.35 5.20 15.53
CA ASN A 88 -3.70 4.86 16.80
C ASN A 88 -3.80 3.36 17.08
N GLY A 89 -2.65 2.70 17.22
CA GLY A 89 -2.53 1.29 17.56
C GLY A 89 -1.73 0.48 16.54
N GLN A 90 -1.62 -0.82 16.79
CA GLN A 90 -0.90 -1.75 15.93
C GLN A 90 -1.66 -2.01 14.62
N GLY A 91 -0.97 -1.85 13.49
CA GLY A 91 -1.47 -2.10 12.14
C GLY A 91 -0.53 -2.99 11.32
N SER A 92 -0.90 -3.26 10.07
CA SER A 92 -0.08 -4.03 9.12
C SER A 92 -0.09 -3.34 7.77
N VAL A 93 1.10 -3.12 7.20
CA VAL A 93 1.30 -2.36 5.97
C VAL A 93 2.15 -3.13 4.97
N MET A 94 1.90 -2.89 3.69
CA MET A 94 2.86 -3.17 2.62
C MET A 94 3.78 -1.97 2.46
N ARG A 95 5.09 -2.18 2.53
CA ARG A 95 6.11 -1.17 2.23
C ARG A 95 6.90 -1.58 1.00
N MET A 96 7.05 -0.65 0.07
CA MET A 96 7.75 -0.90 -1.18
C MET A 96 8.59 0.31 -1.61
N VAL A 97 9.82 0.02 -2.04
CA VAL A 97 10.67 0.93 -2.79
C VAL A 97 11.06 0.23 -4.09
N ALA A 98 10.62 0.79 -5.21
CA ALA A 98 10.79 0.17 -6.53
C ALA A 98 11.26 1.19 -7.56
N ARG A 99 12.25 0.82 -8.38
CA ARG A 99 12.83 1.64 -9.44
C ARG A 99 12.31 1.21 -10.81
N LYS A 100 11.80 2.15 -11.61
CA LYS A 100 11.32 1.87 -12.97
C LYS A 100 12.49 1.52 -13.89
N LYS A 101 12.37 0.41 -14.63
CA LYS A 101 13.38 -0.04 -15.60
C LYS A 101 13.46 0.81 -16.86
#